data_AF-A0A2X0MEK4-F1
#
_entry.id   AF-A0A2X0MEK4-F1
#
_cell.length_a   1.000
_cell.length_b   1.000
_cell.length_c   1.000
_cell.angle_alpha   90.00
_cell.angle_beta   90.00
_cell.angle_gamma   90.00
#
_symmetry.space_group_name_H-M   'P 1'
#
loop_
_entity.id
_entity.type
_entity.pdbx_description
1 polymer ?
#
loop_
_entity_poly.entity_id
_entity_poly.type
_entity_poly.pdbx_seq_one_letter_code
_entity_poly.pdbx_strand_id
1 'polypeptide(L)'
;MADVERQRQLKTCLLGSDDEDPGHRIMHRLIHHVRHPKETVDKAIQVRLQGNEKFKAGDLQGALQDYHTVLFSLRGLDGSIQEAMGATPKMHRPSQSSAEASLDDEAKAQRALTDKVKQAIVSTHINMAMIHFKKANWQRSLDCALEARKIEADNPKARFREAQARIKLGLVTTGKKMIEDLQKANPDPAFVKALNDLHLEEKARAEKNNQQFR
;
A
#
# COMPACT_ATOMS: atom_id res chain seq x y z
N MET A 1 32.10 -71.66 -21.21
CA MET A 1 31.01 -70.65 -21.18
C MET A 1 30.91 -70.04 -19.78
N ALA A 2 31.97 -69.37 -19.32
CA ALA A 2 31.99 -68.70 -18.00
C ALA A 2 32.69 -67.33 -18.04
N ASP A 3 33.05 -66.85 -19.24
CA ASP A 3 33.89 -65.65 -19.42
C ASP A 3 33.17 -64.49 -20.14
N VAL A 4 31.92 -64.71 -20.59
CA VAL A 4 31.09 -63.66 -21.24
C VAL A 4 30.19 -62.94 -20.22
N GLU A 5 29.94 -63.56 -19.07
CA GLU A 5 29.08 -62.99 -18.01
C GLU A 5 29.84 -62.08 -17.02
N ARG A 6 31.16 -62.27 -16.85
CA ARG A 6 31.99 -61.33 -16.06
C ARG A 6 32.27 -60.01 -16.78
N GLN A 7 32.26 -60.00 -18.12
CA GLN A 7 32.43 -58.77 -18.90
C GLN A 7 31.13 -57.94 -18.99
N ARG A 8 29.96 -58.49 -18.65
CA ARG A 8 28.71 -57.73 -18.53
C ARG A 8 28.52 -57.07 -17.15
N GLN A 9 29.18 -57.57 -16.10
CA GLN A 9 29.11 -56.97 -14.76
C GLN A 9 30.14 -55.87 -14.52
N LEU A 10 31.17 -55.73 -15.36
CA LEU A 10 32.14 -54.63 -15.28
C LEU A 10 31.83 -53.45 -16.22
N LYS A 11 30.80 -53.57 -17.07
CA LYS A 11 30.39 -52.53 -18.04
C LYS A 11 29.13 -51.75 -17.64
N THR A 12 28.66 -51.94 -16.41
CA THR A 12 27.63 -51.11 -15.75
C THR A 12 28.20 -50.18 -14.67
N CYS A 13 29.53 -50.13 -14.52
CA CYS A 13 30.22 -49.24 -13.57
C CYS A 13 30.82 -47.97 -14.20
N LEU A 14 30.47 -47.60 -15.45
CA LEU A 14 31.18 -46.54 -16.18
C LEU A 14 30.31 -45.56 -17.00
N LEU A 15 29.03 -45.38 -16.68
CA LEU A 15 28.25 -44.26 -17.23
C LEU A 15 27.19 -43.80 -16.23
N GLY A 16 27.47 -42.68 -15.57
CA GLY A 16 26.58 -42.03 -14.62
C GLY A 16 27.36 -41.25 -13.58
N SER A 17 28.20 -40.32 -14.03
CA SER A 17 28.81 -39.33 -13.17
C SER A 17 27.70 -38.48 -12.54
N ASP A 18 27.26 -38.87 -11.34
CA ASP A 18 26.57 -37.98 -10.42
C ASP A 18 27.59 -36.94 -9.90
N ASP A 19 28.03 -36.06 -10.80
CA ASP A 19 28.56 -34.76 -10.43
C ASP A 19 27.36 -33.85 -10.09
N GLU A 20 26.67 -34.15 -8.99
CA GLU A 20 25.86 -33.14 -8.30
C GLU A 20 26.83 -32.11 -7.71
N ASP A 21 27.22 -31.16 -8.56
CA ASP A 21 27.98 -29.97 -8.19
C ASP A 21 27.29 -29.28 -6.99
N PRO A 22 27.89 -29.30 -5.78
CA PRO A 22 27.31 -28.67 -4.60
C PRO A 22 27.15 -27.15 -4.77
N GLY A 23 27.86 -26.55 -5.74
CA GLY A 23 27.80 -25.13 -6.05
C GLY A 23 26.49 -24.66 -6.69
N HIS A 24 25.80 -25.51 -7.46
CA HIS A 24 24.60 -25.11 -8.19
C HIS A 24 23.35 -25.03 -7.30
N ARG A 25 23.26 -25.87 -6.25
CA ARG A 25 22.19 -25.77 -5.23
C ARG A 25 22.36 -24.59 -4.29
N ILE A 26 23.59 -24.08 -4.14
CA ILE A 26 23.89 -22.93 -3.26
C ILE A 26 23.68 -21.60 -4.01
N MET A 27 23.95 -21.56 -5.32
CA MET A 27 23.76 -20.34 -6.12
C MET A 27 22.29 -20.03 -6.45
N HIS A 28 21.41 -21.04 -6.58
CA HIS A 28 19.97 -20.78 -6.76
C HIS A 28 19.26 -20.38 -5.45
N ARG A 29 19.94 -20.49 -4.30
CA ARG A 29 19.44 -20.02 -2.99
C ARG A 29 19.92 -18.60 -2.65
N LEU A 30 20.74 -17.96 -3.50
CA LEU A 30 21.33 -16.64 -3.23
C LEU A 30 20.72 -15.46 -4.02
N ILE A 31 19.76 -15.69 -4.93
CA ILE A 31 19.22 -14.61 -5.81
C ILE A 31 17.71 -14.37 -5.61
N HIS A 32 17.04 -15.14 -4.77
CA HIS A 32 15.74 -14.75 -4.22
C HIS A 32 15.83 -14.74 -2.70
N HIS A 33 16.16 -13.57 -2.14
CA HIS A 33 15.69 -13.25 -0.80
C HIS A 33 14.16 -13.25 -0.92
N VAL A 34 13.55 -14.44 -0.75
CA VAL A 34 12.10 -14.64 -0.77
C VAL A 34 11.59 -13.84 0.41
N ARG A 35 11.30 -12.57 0.17
CA ARG A 35 10.66 -11.70 1.15
C ARG A 35 9.31 -12.34 1.39
N HIS A 36 9.13 -13.00 2.52
CA HIS A 36 7.83 -13.55 2.87
C HIS A 36 6.83 -12.39 2.88
N PRO A 37 5.83 -12.39 1.97
CA PRO A 37 5.02 -11.20 1.75
C PRO A 37 4.19 -10.90 3.01
N LYS A 38 3.73 -11.93 3.71
CA LYS A 38 3.05 -11.82 5.02
C LYS A 38 3.93 -11.11 6.06
N GLU A 39 5.15 -11.59 6.29
CA GLU A 39 6.06 -10.98 7.26
C GLU A 39 6.43 -9.53 6.91
N THR A 40 6.56 -9.23 5.62
CA THR A 40 6.88 -7.88 5.15
C THR A 40 5.72 -6.93 5.41
N VAL A 41 4.48 -7.39 5.19
CA VAL A 41 3.27 -6.63 5.52
C VAL A 41 3.17 -6.39 7.02
N ASP A 42 3.42 -7.41 7.85
CA ASP A 42 3.38 -7.27 9.30
C ASP A 42 4.43 -6.28 9.81
N LYS A 43 5.67 -6.37 9.31
CA LYS A 43 6.74 -5.40 9.61
C LYS A 43 6.34 -3.98 9.19
N ALA A 44 5.77 -3.81 7.99
CA ALA A 44 5.31 -2.50 7.53
C ALA A 44 4.19 -1.93 8.41
N ILE A 45 3.26 -2.78 8.89
CA ILE A 45 2.23 -2.36 9.82
C ILE A 45 2.85 -1.89 11.14
N GLN A 46 3.86 -2.59 11.66
CA GLN A 46 4.56 -2.19 12.89
C GLN A 46 5.26 -0.83 12.73
N VAL A 47 5.99 -0.61 11.64
CA VAL A 47 6.63 0.69 11.36
C VAL A 47 5.59 1.81 11.26
N ARG A 48 4.43 1.54 10.65
CA ARG A 48 3.32 2.51 10.61
C ARG A 48 2.80 2.85 12.01
N LEU A 49 2.70 1.87 12.91
CA LEU A 49 2.27 2.09 14.30
C LEU A 49 3.29 2.95 15.07
N GLN A 50 4.58 2.70 14.90
CA GLN A 50 5.65 3.55 15.45
C GLN A 50 5.55 4.99 14.93
N GLY A 51 5.30 5.16 13.63
CA GLY A 51 5.05 6.48 13.04
C GLY A 51 3.84 7.18 13.65
N ASN A 52 2.77 6.44 14.01
CA ASN A 52 1.61 7.01 14.69
C ASN A 52 1.95 7.49 16.12
N GLU A 53 2.84 6.80 16.83
CA GLU A 53 3.33 7.22 18.14
C GLU A 53 4.15 8.50 18.03
N LYS A 54 5.10 8.56 17.08
CA LYS A 54 5.86 9.78 16.79
C LYS A 54 4.96 10.95 16.40
N PHE A 55 3.93 10.70 15.59
CA PHE A 55 2.94 11.71 15.21
C PHE A 55 2.17 12.26 16.42
N LYS A 56 1.81 11.40 17.38
CA LYS A 56 1.17 11.81 18.64
C LYS A 56 2.15 12.59 19.54
N ALA A 57 3.42 12.20 19.56
CA ALA A 57 4.49 12.90 20.28
C ALA A 57 4.88 14.25 19.66
N GLY A 58 4.36 14.57 18.46
CA GLY A 58 4.64 15.83 17.76
C GLY A 58 5.86 15.79 16.85
N ASP A 59 6.57 14.67 16.76
CA ASP A 59 7.64 14.46 15.79
C ASP A 59 7.06 14.18 14.39
N LEU A 60 6.70 15.27 13.70
CA LEU A 60 6.12 15.22 12.36
C LEU A 60 7.11 14.69 11.31
N GLN A 61 8.42 14.91 11.49
CA GLN A 61 9.42 14.55 10.49
C GLN A 61 9.81 13.08 10.62
N GLY A 62 10.05 12.59 11.84
CA GLY A 62 10.30 11.17 12.09
C GLY A 62 9.10 10.31 11.73
N ALA A 63 7.87 10.77 12.03
CA ALA A 63 6.66 10.07 11.58
C ALA A 63 6.58 9.97 10.06
N LEU A 64 6.95 11.04 9.33
CA LEU A 64 6.92 11.04 7.87
C LEU A 64 7.95 10.07 7.28
N GLN A 65 9.15 9.97 7.86
CA GLN A 65 10.17 9.00 7.46
C GLN A 65 9.70 7.56 7.62
N ASP A 66 9.06 7.24 8.76
CA ASP A 66 8.49 5.93 9.01
C ASP A 66 7.41 5.60 7.96
N TYR A 67 6.51 6.54 7.67
CA TYR A 67 5.47 6.35 6.65
C TYR A 67 6.04 6.16 5.24
N HIS A 68 7.11 6.85 4.87
CA HIS A 68 7.79 6.61 3.60
C HIS A 68 8.39 5.19 3.54
N THR A 69 8.98 4.72 4.63
CA THR A 69 9.53 3.36 4.75
C THR A 69 8.44 2.30 4.58
N VAL A 70 7.25 2.55 5.12
CA VAL A 70 6.06 1.70 4.95
C VAL A 70 5.64 1.65 3.48
N LEU A 71 5.47 2.81 2.84
CA LEU A 71 5.08 2.88 1.43
C LEU A 71 6.10 2.20 0.51
N PHE A 72 7.39 2.36 0.77
CA PHE A 72 8.45 1.70 0.01
C PHE A 72 8.38 0.17 0.16
N SER A 73 8.18 -0.31 1.38
CA SER A 73 8.07 -1.76 1.66
C SER A 73 6.83 -2.38 1.03
N LEU A 74 5.70 -1.67 1.02
CA LEU A 74 4.42 -2.16 0.50
C LEU A 74 4.29 -2.04 -1.01
N ARG A 75 4.81 -0.96 -1.64
CA ARG A 75 4.79 -0.81 -3.11
C ARG A 75 5.62 -1.87 -3.81
N GLY A 76 6.73 -2.30 -3.20
CA GLY A 76 7.53 -3.42 -3.71
C GLY A 76 6.78 -4.76 -3.69
N LEU A 77 5.77 -4.91 -2.83
CA LEU A 77 4.91 -6.09 -2.79
C LEU A 77 3.71 -5.96 -3.73
N ASP A 78 3.12 -4.77 -3.86
CA ASP A 78 1.91 -4.55 -4.68
C ASP A 78 2.13 -4.97 -6.14
N GLY A 79 3.27 -4.60 -6.75
CA GLY A 79 3.63 -5.04 -8.11
C GLY A 79 3.86 -6.56 -8.22
N SER A 80 4.57 -7.15 -7.25
CA SER A 80 4.81 -8.59 -7.20
C SER A 80 3.52 -9.40 -6.98
N ILE A 81 2.59 -8.88 -6.19
CA ILE A 81 1.27 -9.46 -5.93
C ILE A 81 0.39 -9.33 -7.18
N GLN A 82 0.47 -8.22 -7.91
CA GLN A 82 -0.30 -7.98 -9.13
C GLN A 82 0.16 -8.86 -10.31
N GLU A 83 1.47 -9.12 -10.40
CA GLU A 83 2.07 -10.09 -11.35
C GLU A 83 1.67 -11.53 -11.00
N ALA A 84 1.74 -11.90 -9.72
CA ALA A 84 1.31 -13.23 -9.25
C ALA A 84 -0.20 -13.49 -9.43
N MET A 85 -1.01 -12.43 -9.53
CA MET A 85 -2.45 -12.49 -9.78
C MET A 85 -2.85 -12.43 -11.27
N GLY A 86 -1.89 -12.40 -12.21
CA GLY A 86 -2.16 -12.48 -13.64
C GLY A 86 -2.84 -11.25 -14.26
N ALA A 87 -2.70 -10.07 -13.64
CA ALA A 87 -3.39 -8.84 -14.08
C ALA A 87 -2.67 -8.09 -15.23
N THR A 88 -1.70 -8.71 -15.92
CA THR A 88 -1.12 -8.20 -17.17
C THR A 88 -1.68 -8.97 -18.37
N PRO A 89 -2.27 -8.32 -19.39
CA PRO A 89 -2.70 -9.03 -20.58
C PRO A 89 -1.50 -9.27 -21.50
N LYS A 90 -1.03 -10.53 -21.64
CA LYS A 90 -0.82 -11.24 -22.92
C LYS A 90 0.03 -12.52 -22.84
N MET A 91 -0.45 -13.52 -23.61
CA MET A 91 0.25 -14.57 -24.38
C MET A 91 0.45 -15.97 -23.76
N HIS A 92 -0.42 -16.87 -24.22
CA HIS A 92 -0.26 -18.32 -24.48
C HIS A 92 0.69 -19.16 -23.61
N ARG A 93 0.10 -20.09 -22.84
CA ARG A 93 0.64 -21.45 -22.69
C ARG A 93 -0.50 -22.45 -22.46
N PRO A 94 -0.53 -23.61 -23.13
CA PRO A 94 -1.64 -24.54 -23.02
C PRO A 94 -1.53 -25.42 -21.76
N SER A 95 -2.69 -25.57 -21.11
CA SER A 95 -3.23 -26.74 -20.38
C SER A 95 -2.24 -27.77 -19.84
N GLN A 96 -2.25 -27.98 -18.50
CA GLN A 96 -2.52 -29.30 -17.90
C GLN A 96 -3.26 -29.13 -16.56
N SER A 97 -4.17 -30.07 -16.32
CA SER A 97 -5.25 -30.06 -15.32
C SER A 97 -4.89 -30.78 -14.02
N SER A 98 -5.83 -30.68 -13.07
CA SER A 98 -6.07 -31.53 -11.87
C SER A 98 -5.45 -31.12 -10.53
N ALA A 99 -6.14 -30.21 -9.82
CA ALA A 99 -6.25 -30.17 -8.35
C ALA A 99 -7.34 -29.17 -7.91
N GLU A 100 -8.63 -29.53 -8.01
CA GLU A 100 -9.75 -28.59 -7.84
C GLU A 100 -10.32 -28.46 -6.41
N ALA A 101 -9.58 -28.87 -5.36
CA ALA A 101 -10.08 -28.81 -3.98
C ALA A 101 -9.19 -28.04 -2.98
N SER A 102 -8.11 -27.40 -3.46
CA SER A 102 -7.18 -26.63 -2.61
C SER A 102 -6.68 -25.37 -3.31
N LEU A 103 -7.50 -24.79 -4.20
CA LEU A 103 -7.19 -23.54 -4.91
C LEU A 103 -7.95 -22.35 -4.30
N ASP A 104 -9.07 -22.61 -3.64
CA ASP A 104 -9.92 -21.57 -3.08
C ASP A 104 -9.34 -20.95 -1.80
N ASP A 105 -8.68 -21.73 -0.94
CA ASP A 105 -8.19 -21.24 0.35
C ASP A 105 -6.89 -20.44 0.20
N GLU A 106 -5.97 -20.87 -0.66
CA GLU A 106 -4.77 -20.14 -1.05
C GLU A 106 -5.12 -18.86 -1.80
N ALA A 107 -6.09 -18.91 -2.74
CA ALA A 107 -6.55 -17.72 -3.45
C ALA A 107 -7.26 -16.72 -2.51
N LYS A 108 -8.07 -17.20 -1.56
CA LYS A 108 -8.67 -16.35 -0.52
C LYS A 108 -7.60 -15.72 0.38
N ALA A 109 -6.61 -16.50 0.81
CA ALA A 109 -5.51 -16.01 1.63
C ALA A 109 -4.67 -14.94 0.90
N GLN A 110 -4.45 -15.13 -0.40
CA GLN A 110 -3.74 -14.15 -1.23
C GLN A 110 -4.55 -12.87 -1.42
N ARG A 111 -5.86 -12.97 -1.73
CA ARG A 111 -6.75 -11.80 -1.83
C ARG A 111 -6.80 -11.01 -0.52
N ALA A 112 -6.94 -11.70 0.61
CA ALA A 112 -6.93 -11.07 1.93
C ALA A 112 -5.60 -10.36 2.23
N LEU A 113 -4.47 -10.90 1.75
CA LEU A 113 -3.18 -10.24 1.88
C LEU A 113 -3.09 -8.98 1.03
N THR A 114 -3.55 -9.03 -0.23
CA THR A 114 -3.64 -7.87 -1.12
C THR A 114 -4.50 -6.76 -0.54
N ASP A 115 -5.65 -7.10 0.04
CA ASP A 115 -6.55 -6.13 0.66
C ASP A 115 -5.92 -5.48 1.89
N LYS A 116 -5.19 -6.26 2.71
CA LYS A 116 -4.39 -5.72 3.82
C LYS A 116 -3.30 -4.76 3.35
N VAL A 117 -2.60 -5.08 2.25
CA VAL A 117 -1.59 -4.19 1.65
C VAL A 117 -2.23 -2.88 1.22
N LYS A 118 -3.33 -2.94 0.46
CA LYS A 118 -4.07 -1.74 -0.01
C LYS A 118 -4.53 -0.89 1.15
N GLN A 119 -5.17 -1.48 2.16
CA GLN A 119 -5.64 -0.77 3.35
C GLN A 119 -4.48 -0.12 4.13
N ALA A 120 -3.33 -0.81 4.24
CA ALA A 120 -2.14 -0.26 4.87
C ALA A 120 -1.58 0.94 4.08
N ILE A 121 -1.54 0.87 2.74
CA ILE A 121 -1.13 1.98 1.87
C ILE A 121 -2.07 3.18 2.04
N VAL A 122 -3.39 2.96 1.95
CA VAL A 122 -4.42 4.01 2.10
C VAL A 122 -4.30 4.69 3.46
N SER A 123 -4.24 3.92 4.55
CA SER A 123 -4.13 4.49 5.89
C SER A 123 -2.85 5.30 6.08
N THR A 124 -1.74 4.89 5.46
CA THR A 124 -0.47 5.60 5.50
C THR A 124 -0.55 6.94 4.75
N HIS A 125 -1.13 6.96 3.55
CA HIS A 125 -1.34 8.19 2.79
C HIS A 125 -2.26 9.19 3.51
N ILE A 126 -3.32 8.72 4.19
CA ILE A 126 -4.21 9.57 4.98
C ILE A 126 -3.47 10.23 6.16
N ASN A 127 -2.57 9.49 6.83
CA ASN A 127 -1.76 10.03 7.92
C ASN A 127 -0.72 11.03 7.42
N MET A 128 -0.07 10.74 6.29
CA MET A 128 0.85 11.69 5.63
C MET A 128 0.14 12.97 5.19
N ALA A 129 -1.08 12.88 4.66
CA ALA A 129 -1.89 14.04 4.30
C ALA A 129 -2.10 14.96 5.52
N MET A 130 -2.45 14.39 6.67
CA MET A 130 -2.58 15.16 7.91
C MET A 130 -1.26 15.78 8.37
N ILE A 131 -0.12 15.09 8.25
CA ILE A 131 1.19 15.68 8.55
C ILE A 131 1.47 16.89 7.64
N HIS A 132 1.26 16.74 6.33
CA HIS A 132 1.47 17.83 5.38
C HIS A 132 0.51 19.00 5.63
N PHE A 133 -0.73 18.72 6.02
CA PHE A 133 -1.69 19.71 6.46
C PHE A 133 -1.18 20.49 7.69
N LYS A 134 -0.69 19.80 8.73
CA LYS A 134 -0.07 20.47 9.90
C LYS A 134 1.15 21.32 9.55
N LYS A 135 1.93 20.90 8.55
CA LYS A 135 3.11 21.63 8.06
C LYS A 135 2.77 22.76 7.08
N ALA A 136 1.49 23.11 6.90
CA ALA A 136 1.00 24.08 5.92
C ALA A 136 1.38 23.78 4.44
N ASN A 137 1.74 22.53 4.14
CA ASN A 137 2.04 22.08 2.78
C ASN A 137 0.77 21.52 2.12
N TRP A 138 -0.16 22.41 1.79
CA TRP A 138 -1.51 22.06 1.33
C TRP A 138 -1.51 21.24 0.03
N GLN A 139 -0.61 21.56 -0.90
CA GLN A 139 -0.51 20.83 -2.17
C GLN A 139 -0.13 19.37 -1.94
N ARG A 140 0.92 19.10 -1.17
CA ARG A 140 1.32 17.72 -0.84
C ARG A 140 0.24 16.98 -0.03
N SER A 141 -0.50 17.69 0.82
CA SER A 141 -1.64 17.12 1.53
C SER A 141 -2.73 16.66 0.55
N LEU A 142 -3.02 17.46 -0.49
CA LEU A 142 -3.98 17.11 -1.53
C LEU A 142 -3.50 15.88 -2.31
N ASP A 143 -2.25 15.88 -2.75
CA ASP A 143 -1.68 14.77 -3.54
C ASP A 143 -1.77 13.45 -2.75
N CYS A 144 -1.41 13.44 -1.47
CA CYS A 144 -1.53 12.25 -0.62
C CYS A 144 -2.98 11.77 -0.48
N ALA A 145 -3.94 12.68 -0.34
CA ALA A 145 -5.36 12.33 -0.24
C ALA A 145 -5.90 11.76 -1.56
N LEU A 146 -5.44 12.29 -2.70
CA LEU A 146 -5.77 11.77 -4.03
C LEU A 146 -5.19 10.36 -4.25
N GLU A 147 -3.95 10.10 -3.85
CA GLU A 147 -3.36 8.76 -3.92
C GLU A 147 -4.14 7.74 -3.08
N ALA A 148 -4.56 8.10 -1.87
CA ALA A 148 -5.42 7.25 -1.05
C ALA A 148 -6.74 6.93 -1.76
N ARG A 149 -7.35 7.94 -2.42
CA ARG A 149 -8.62 7.79 -3.13
C ARG A 149 -8.52 6.97 -4.42
N LYS A 150 -7.35 6.90 -5.06
CA LYS A 150 -7.12 6.02 -6.22
C LYS A 150 -7.28 4.54 -5.85
N ILE A 151 -6.97 4.18 -4.60
CA ILE A 151 -7.06 2.80 -4.11
C ILE A 151 -8.45 2.56 -3.50
N GLU A 152 -8.88 3.43 -2.57
CA GLU A 152 -10.20 3.37 -1.93
C GLU A 152 -10.97 4.67 -2.21
N ALA A 153 -11.77 4.66 -3.29
CA ALA A 153 -12.52 5.84 -3.70
C ALA A 153 -13.57 6.31 -2.68
N ASP A 154 -14.13 5.38 -1.91
CA ASP A 154 -15.21 5.61 -0.95
C ASP A 154 -14.72 5.78 0.50
N ASN A 155 -13.44 6.10 0.72
CA ASN A 155 -12.95 6.32 2.07
C ASN A 155 -13.34 7.73 2.57
N PRO A 156 -14.19 7.87 3.61
CA PRO A 156 -14.67 9.16 4.08
C PRO A 156 -13.53 10.03 4.65
N LYS A 157 -12.52 9.41 5.27
CA LYS A 157 -11.36 10.13 5.81
C LYS A 157 -10.49 10.69 4.70
N ALA A 158 -10.26 9.94 3.62
CA ALA A 158 -9.49 10.43 2.47
C ALA A 158 -10.19 11.63 1.81
N ARG A 159 -11.50 11.51 1.55
CA ARG A 159 -12.32 12.59 0.98
C ARG A 159 -12.35 13.83 1.89
N PHE A 160 -12.40 13.64 3.20
CA PHE A 160 -12.34 14.74 4.15
C PHE A 160 -10.99 15.47 4.11
N ARG A 161 -9.87 14.74 4.09
CA ARG A 161 -8.52 15.35 3.97
C ARG A 161 -8.34 16.13 2.67
N GLU A 162 -8.87 15.60 1.57
CA GLU A 162 -8.90 16.28 0.28
C GLU A 162 -9.70 17.58 0.34
N ALA A 163 -10.89 17.55 0.95
CA ALA A 163 -11.72 18.73 1.12
C ALA A 163 -11.02 19.81 1.96
N GLN A 164 -10.40 19.42 3.08
CA GLN A 164 -9.62 20.33 3.92
C GLN A 164 -8.46 20.99 3.15
N ALA A 165 -7.71 20.22 2.36
CA ALA A 165 -6.62 20.75 1.54
C ALA A 165 -7.12 21.71 0.46
N ARG A 166 -8.22 21.39 -0.23
CA ARG A 166 -8.85 22.25 -1.25
C ARG A 166 -9.30 23.59 -0.68
N ILE A 167 -9.88 23.60 0.51
CA ILE A 167 -10.28 24.84 1.19
C ILE A 167 -9.06 25.75 1.41
N LYS A 168 -7.95 25.19 1.91
CA LYS A 168 -6.73 25.96 2.17
C LYS A 168 -6.00 26.39 0.89
N LEU A 169 -6.23 25.71 -0.23
CA LEU A 169 -5.77 26.13 -1.57
C LEU A 169 -6.66 27.20 -2.24
N GLY A 170 -7.75 27.63 -1.59
CA GLY A 170 -8.67 28.65 -2.11
C GLY A 170 -9.88 28.10 -2.87
N LEU A 171 -9.98 26.78 -3.06
CA LEU A 171 -11.12 26.11 -3.68
C LEU A 171 -12.26 25.88 -2.67
N VAL A 172 -12.62 26.93 -1.93
CA VAL A 172 -13.48 26.87 -0.74
C VAL A 172 -14.86 26.29 -1.04
N THR A 173 -15.50 26.72 -2.14
CA THR A 173 -16.85 26.26 -2.52
C THR A 173 -16.88 24.75 -2.78
N THR A 174 -15.88 24.22 -3.48
CA THR A 174 -15.78 22.79 -3.77
C THR A 174 -15.51 21.98 -2.51
N GLY A 175 -14.60 22.43 -1.65
CA GLY A 175 -14.28 21.74 -0.41
C GLY A 175 -15.44 21.75 0.59
N LYS A 176 -16.18 22.86 0.69
CA LYS A 176 -17.39 22.96 1.53
C LYS A 176 -18.45 21.93 1.13
N LYS A 177 -18.80 21.89 -0.16
CA LYS A 177 -19.76 20.91 -0.70
C LYS A 177 -19.33 19.48 -0.40
N MET A 178 -18.04 19.16 -0.55
CA MET A 178 -17.54 17.83 -0.20
C MET A 178 -17.75 17.47 1.27
N ILE A 179 -17.53 18.40 2.20
CA ILE A 179 -17.75 18.15 3.64
C ILE A 179 -19.24 18.01 3.94
N GLU A 180 -20.10 18.80 3.29
CA GLU A 180 -21.56 18.69 3.42
C GLU A 180 -22.08 17.34 2.91
N ASP A 181 -21.59 16.88 1.75
CA ASP A 181 -21.95 15.57 1.19
C ASP A 181 -21.45 14.43 2.08
N LEU A 182 -20.25 14.56 2.66
CA LEU A 182 -19.73 13.61 3.64
C LEU A 182 -20.57 13.59 4.92
N GLN A 183 -20.99 14.74 5.43
CA GLN A 183 -21.84 14.85 6.62
C GLN A 183 -23.21 14.19 6.42
N LYS A 184 -23.77 14.27 5.20
CA LYS A 184 -25.02 13.59 4.85
C LYS A 184 -24.86 12.08 4.79
N ALA A 185 -23.75 11.59 4.22
CA ALA A 185 -23.48 10.16 4.09
C ALA A 185 -23.08 9.52 5.43
N ASN A 186 -22.23 10.19 6.20
CA ASN A 186 -21.69 9.72 7.47
C ASN A 186 -21.61 10.91 8.44
N PRO A 187 -22.56 11.07 9.37
CA PRO A 187 -22.52 12.16 10.33
C PRO A 187 -21.35 11.96 11.32
N ASP A 188 -20.34 12.83 11.24
CA ASP A 188 -19.18 12.82 12.13
C ASP A 188 -19.01 14.22 12.78
N PRO A 189 -18.84 14.33 14.11
CA PRO A 189 -18.59 15.61 14.77
C PRO A 189 -17.38 16.38 14.18
N ALA A 190 -16.41 15.70 13.59
CA ALA A 190 -15.26 16.32 12.94
C ALA A 190 -15.66 17.17 11.71
N PHE A 191 -16.69 16.75 10.96
CA PHE A 191 -17.17 17.47 9.78
C PHE A 191 -17.96 18.71 10.19
N VAL A 192 -18.81 18.60 11.20
CA VAL A 192 -19.54 19.74 11.78
C VAL A 192 -18.57 20.79 12.30
N LYS A 193 -17.54 20.37 13.04
CA LYS A 193 -16.50 21.29 13.51
C LYS A 193 -15.80 21.99 12.35
N ALA A 194 -15.43 21.27 11.29
CA ALA A 194 -14.77 21.86 10.13
C ALA A 194 -15.65 22.88 9.39
N LEU A 195 -16.96 22.64 9.27
CA LEU A 195 -17.90 23.59 8.69
C LEU A 195 -18.05 24.85 9.54
N ASN A 196 -18.11 24.71 10.87
CA ASN A 196 -18.16 25.84 11.79
C ASN A 196 -16.86 26.66 11.74
N ASP A 197 -15.71 26.01 11.77
CA ASP A 197 -14.40 26.66 11.64
C ASP A 197 -14.32 27.44 10.30
N LEU A 198 -14.83 26.86 9.21
CA LEU A 198 -14.90 27.54 7.91
C LEU A 198 -15.82 28.78 7.93
N HIS A 199 -17.00 28.68 8.52
CA HIS A 199 -17.92 29.82 8.64
C HIS A 199 -17.31 30.98 9.43
N LEU A 200 -16.55 30.68 10.49
CA LEU A 200 -15.81 31.68 11.24
C LEU A 200 -14.71 32.34 10.40
N GLU A 201 -13.93 31.54 9.64
CA GLU A 201 -12.90 32.04 8.71
C GLU A 201 -13.50 32.90 7.57
N GLU A 202 -14.69 32.57 7.07
CA GLU A 202 -15.43 33.33 6.06
C GLU A 202 -15.94 34.67 6.62
N LYS A 203 -16.56 34.66 7.81
CA LYS A 203 -17.02 35.88 8.49
C LYS A 203 -15.85 36.82 8.77
N ALA A 204 -14.74 36.30 9.30
CA ALA A 204 -13.54 37.08 9.56
C ALA A 204 -12.93 37.69 8.29
N ARG A 205 -12.96 36.97 7.15
CA ARG A 205 -12.53 37.52 5.86
C ARG A 205 -13.47 38.63 5.37
N ALA A 206 -14.79 38.45 5.51
CA ALA A 206 -15.77 39.45 5.12
C ALA A 206 -15.63 40.74 5.95
N GLU A 207 -15.40 40.63 7.26
CA GLU A 207 -15.15 41.77 8.15
C GLU A 207 -13.87 42.52 7.78
N LYS A 208 -12.76 41.81 7.52
CA LYS A 208 -11.51 42.42 7.04
C LYS A 208 -11.70 43.13 5.70
N ASN A 209 -12.42 42.51 4.77
CA ASN A 209 -12.74 43.10 3.48
C ASN A 209 -13.56 44.39 3.66
N ASN A 210 -14.59 44.38 4.52
CA ASN A 210 -15.42 45.57 4.79
C ASN A 210 -14.62 46.70 5.48
N GLN A 211 -13.68 46.37 6.36
CA GLN A 211 -12.79 47.36 6.98
C GLN A 211 -11.79 47.97 5.98
N GLN A 212 -11.35 47.23 4.96
CA GLN A 212 -10.44 47.74 3.94
C GLN A 212 -11.10 48.71 2.96
N PHE A 213 -12.43 48.63 2.80
CA PHE A 213 -13.20 49.50 1.90
C PHE A 213 -14.00 50.60 2.64
N ARG A 214 -13.76 50.78 3.94
CA ARG A 214 -14.29 51.88 4.76
C ARG A 214 -13.22 52.94 4.98
#